data_AF-A0A812Y5R7-F1
#
_entry.id   AF-A0A812Y5R7-F1
#
_cell.length_a   1.000
_cell.length_b   1.000
_cell.length_c   1.000
_cell.angle_alpha   90.00
_cell.angle_beta   90.00
_cell.angle_gamma   90.00
#
_symmetry.space_group_name_H-M   'P 1'
#
loop_
_entity.id
_entity.type
_entity.pdbx_description
1 polymer ?
#
loop_
_entity_poly.entity_id
_entity_poly.type
_entity_poly.pdbx_seq_one_letter_code
_entity_poly.pdbx_strand_id
1 'polypeptide(L)'
;VWLEQLRCWGGVDPAKVQVIYAGSTPLDPDASWVIVSYALLVRQKHLLRDARGRPYRFVVCDECHYVKNPEAKRSRAVYAVAEEAKFLILISGTPVLNSAMELFPLLRLLDSRLPDESTFGHRYFRSKNNAFGKSNWAGPQRELELHTYLFHKIGIRRKKEDVLKQLPAKRRQTILLKEATCGLSWQELMALEERLFGNADENEEDFAREEVQRALKLVMKTKMRCCCDYVKDLLDNGIGKFLLFAHHRAMMDALESTLQGPLRGRYIRIDGSTNQK
;
A
#
# COMPACT_ATOMS: atom_id res chain seq x y z
N VAL A 1 0.81 18.36 -4.50
CA VAL A 1 1.99 17.61 -4.99
C VAL A 1 2.14 17.60 -6.50
N TRP A 2 1.46 16.75 -7.28
CA TRP A 2 1.72 16.65 -8.74
C TRP A 2 1.64 17.98 -9.50
N LEU A 3 0.57 18.76 -9.29
CA LEU A 3 0.44 20.10 -9.88
C LEU A 3 1.60 21.03 -9.48
N GLU A 4 2.01 21.04 -8.21
CA GLU A 4 3.10 21.87 -7.72
C GLU A 4 4.45 21.44 -8.33
N GLN A 5 4.69 20.14 -8.46
CA GLN A 5 5.94 19.65 -9.05
C GLN A 5 6.01 19.92 -10.55
N LEU A 6 4.89 19.81 -11.28
CA LEU A 6 4.83 20.21 -12.69
C LEU A 6 5.10 21.70 -12.88
N ARG A 7 4.63 22.55 -11.96
CA ARG A 7 4.92 23.99 -11.94
C ARG A 7 6.41 24.28 -11.71
N CYS A 8 7.01 23.60 -10.74
CA CYS A 8 8.38 23.89 -10.33
C CYS A 8 9.44 23.26 -11.25
N TRP A 9 9.18 22.06 -11.80
CA TRP A 9 10.20 21.25 -12.49
C TRP A 9 9.74 20.70 -13.85
N GLY A 10 8.45 20.74 -14.15
CA GLY A 10 7.89 20.06 -15.32
C GLY A 10 8.10 20.80 -16.64
N GLY A 11 8.48 22.08 -16.60
CA GLY A 11 8.54 22.91 -17.81
C GLY A 11 7.19 23.04 -18.54
N VAL A 12 6.09 22.75 -17.84
CA VAL A 12 4.72 22.80 -18.38
C VAL A 12 4.09 24.12 -17.94
N ASP A 13 3.45 24.81 -18.89
CA ASP A 13 2.62 25.97 -18.57
C ASP A 13 1.51 25.54 -17.57
N PRO A 14 1.46 26.11 -16.37
CA PRO A 14 0.45 25.77 -15.37
C PRO A 14 -0.98 25.97 -15.85
N ALA A 15 -1.22 26.87 -16.82
CA ALA A 15 -2.53 27.09 -17.43
C ALA A 15 -2.97 25.91 -18.31
N LYS A 16 -2.04 25.03 -18.72
CA LYS A 16 -2.30 23.82 -19.52
C LYS A 16 -2.50 22.57 -18.66
N VAL A 17 -2.53 22.69 -17.33
CA VAL A 17 -2.73 21.58 -16.39
C VAL A 17 -4.09 21.73 -15.72
N GLN A 18 -4.98 20.77 -15.96
CA GLN A 18 -6.28 20.70 -15.30
C GLN A 18 -6.26 19.65 -14.20
N VAL A 19 -6.66 20.03 -12.98
CA VAL A 19 -6.88 19.08 -11.88
C VAL A 19 -8.38 18.89 -11.66
N ILE A 20 -8.83 17.64 -11.70
CA ILE A 20 -10.23 17.28 -11.52
C ILE A 20 -10.48 16.97 -10.05
N TYR A 21 -11.19 17.89 -9.37
CA TYR A 21 -11.58 17.74 -7.96
C TYR A 21 -12.99 17.18 -7.79
N ALA A 22 -13.88 17.46 -8.74
CA ALA A 22 -15.28 17.02 -8.70
C ALA A 22 -15.65 16.29 -9.99
N GLY A 23 -16.56 15.32 -9.86
CA GLY A 23 -16.96 14.52 -11.00
C GLY A 23 -17.79 15.28 -12.05
N SER A 24 -18.44 16.38 -11.66
CA SER A 24 -19.18 17.26 -12.59
C SER A 24 -18.27 18.22 -13.37
N THR A 25 -16.98 18.28 -13.06
CA THR A 25 -16.06 19.20 -13.74
C THR A 25 -15.86 18.76 -15.20
N PRO A 26 -16.19 19.61 -16.18
CA PRO A 26 -15.93 19.31 -17.59
C PRO A 26 -14.42 19.35 -17.87
N LEU A 27 -13.97 18.56 -18.85
CA LEU A 27 -12.59 18.61 -19.32
C LEU A 27 -12.36 19.87 -20.15
N ASP A 28 -11.26 20.56 -19.90
CA ASP A 28 -10.84 21.73 -20.65
C ASP A 28 -10.21 21.29 -22.00
N PRO A 29 -10.76 21.71 -23.16
CA PRO A 29 -10.22 21.40 -24.48
C PRO A 29 -8.81 21.92 -24.76
N ASP A 30 -8.36 22.91 -23.99
CA ASP A 30 -7.05 23.52 -24.09
C ASP A 30 -6.02 22.93 -23.11
N ALA A 31 -6.47 22.12 -22.14
CA ALA A 31 -5.59 21.43 -21.22
C ALA A 31 -4.77 20.34 -21.93
N SER A 32 -3.46 20.35 -21.69
CA SER A 32 -2.52 19.33 -22.17
C SER A 32 -2.31 18.20 -21.16
N TRP A 33 -2.53 18.49 -19.88
CA TRP A 33 -2.41 17.54 -18.77
C TRP A 33 -3.69 17.52 -17.95
N VAL A 34 -4.18 16.33 -17.66
CA VAL A 34 -5.33 16.11 -16.79
C VAL A 34 -4.89 15.26 -15.61
N ILE A 35 -5.07 15.79 -14.40
CA ILE A 35 -4.77 15.09 -13.14
C ILE A 35 -6.08 14.71 -12.49
N VAL A 36 -6.28 13.41 -12.27
CA VAL A 36 -7.52 12.85 -11.71
C VAL A 36 -7.19 11.74 -10.72
N SER A 37 -8.00 11.63 -9.67
CA SER A 37 -7.90 10.52 -8.71
C SER A 37 -8.57 9.24 -9.26
N TYR A 38 -8.10 8.07 -8.84
CA TYR A 38 -8.71 6.79 -9.22
C TYR A 38 -10.21 6.73 -8.88
N ALA A 39 -10.63 7.32 -7.76
CA ALA A 39 -12.02 7.31 -7.33
C ALA A 39 -12.94 8.10 -8.28
N LEU A 40 -12.45 9.22 -8.83
CA LEU A 40 -13.20 10.03 -9.79
C LEU A 40 -13.28 9.35 -11.15
N LEU A 41 -12.18 8.75 -11.62
CA LEU A 41 -12.13 8.05 -12.90
C LEU A 41 -13.14 6.90 -12.97
N VAL A 42 -13.36 6.18 -11.86
CA VAL A 42 -14.38 5.10 -11.78
C VAL A 42 -15.79 5.63 -11.97
N ARG A 43 -16.10 6.81 -11.44
CA ARG A 43 -17.45 7.35 -11.39
C ARG A 43 -17.83 8.08 -12.67
N GLN A 44 -16.85 8.56 -13.43
CA GLN A 44 -17.05 9.54 -14.48
C GLN A 44 -16.54 9.04 -15.83
N LYS A 45 -17.46 8.59 -16.68
CA LYS A 45 -17.12 8.04 -18.00
C LYS A 45 -16.52 9.08 -18.95
N HIS A 46 -16.88 10.36 -18.81
CA HIS A 46 -16.32 11.42 -19.67
C HIS A 46 -14.83 11.63 -19.44
N LEU A 47 -14.29 11.20 -18.30
CA LEU A 47 -12.86 11.29 -17.99
C LEU A 47 -12.02 10.20 -18.66
N LEU A 48 -12.65 9.17 -19.28
CA LEU A 48 -11.92 8.07 -19.93
C LEU A 48 -11.24 8.48 -21.24
N ARG A 49 -11.69 9.57 -21.84
CA ARG A 49 -11.11 10.17 -23.05
C ARG A 49 -10.82 11.65 -22.80
N ASP A 50 -10.03 12.27 -23.67
CA ASP A 50 -9.77 13.71 -23.60
C ASP A 50 -11.05 14.52 -23.89
N ALA A 51 -10.98 15.85 -23.71
CA ALA A 51 -12.10 16.76 -23.96
C ALA A 51 -12.68 16.69 -25.39
N ARG A 52 -11.94 16.11 -26.35
CA ARG A 52 -12.34 15.95 -27.75
C ARG A 52 -12.77 14.52 -28.07
N GLY A 53 -12.93 13.66 -27.06
CA GLY A 53 -13.31 12.26 -27.22
C GLY A 53 -12.23 11.37 -27.83
N ARG A 54 -10.96 11.75 -27.71
CA ARG A 54 -9.82 10.96 -28.22
C ARG A 54 -9.13 10.20 -27.08
N PRO A 55 -8.46 9.07 -27.37
CA PRO A 55 -7.61 8.40 -26.39
C PRO A 55 -6.50 9.32 -25.88
N TYR A 56 -6.15 9.17 -24.60
CA TYR A 56 -4.98 9.86 -24.04
C TYR A 56 -3.70 9.28 -24.65
N ARG A 57 -2.82 10.16 -25.15
CA ARG A 57 -1.55 9.72 -25.73
C ARG A 57 -0.60 9.13 -24.69
N PHE A 58 -0.56 9.71 -23.50
CA PHE A 58 0.29 9.32 -22.38
C PHE A 58 -0.56 9.14 -21.13
N VAL A 59 -0.36 8.03 -20.43
CA VAL A 59 -1.03 7.73 -19.15
C VAL A 59 0.04 7.42 -18.12
N VAL A 60 -0.03 8.12 -16.98
CA VAL A 60 0.84 7.87 -15.83
C VAL A 60 -0.03 7.45 -14.65
N CYS A 61 0.23 6.26 -14.13
CA CYS A 61 -0.45 5.70 -12.98
C CYS A 61 0.50 5.70 -11.78
N ASP A 62 0.28 6.65 -10.86
CA ASP A 62 1.00 6.73 -9.60
C ASP A 62 0.40 5.77 -8.55
N GLU A 63 1.27 5.15 -7.76
CA GLU A 63 0.93 4.03 -6.88
C GLU A 63 0.10 2.93 -7.58
N CYS A 64 0.59 2.47 -8.74
CA CYS A 64 -0.09 1.53 -9.63
C CYS A 64 -0.47 0.19 -8.96
N HIS A 65 0.15 -0.16 -7.83
CA HIS A 65 -0.21 -1.33 -7.02
C HIS A 65 -1.69 -1.29 -6.58
N TYR A 66 -2.30 -0.10 -6.60
CA TYR A 66 -3.73 0.04 -6.39
C TYR A 66 -4.57 -0.64 -7.48
N VAL A 67 -4.15 -0.65 -8.73
CA VAL A 67 -4.93 -1.23 -9.84
C VAL A 67 -4.57 -2.67 -10.18
N LYS A 68 -3.94 -3.39 -9.24
CA LYS A 68 -3.46 -4.77 -9.44
C LYS A 68 -4.54 -5.83 -9.66
N ASN A 69 -5.77 -5.60 -9.18
CA ASN A 69 -6.87 -6.57 -9.32
C ASN A 69 -7.77 -6.19 -10.52
N PRO A 70 -7.79 -6.96 -11.63
CA PRO A 70 -8.60 -6.65 -12.83
C PRO A 70 -10.11 -6.55 -12.57
N GLU A 71 -10.61 -7.26 -11.57
CA GLU A 71 -12.04 -7.28 -11.25
C GLU A 71 -12.50 -6.01 -10.53
N ALA A 72 -11.56 -5.29 -9.90
CA ALA A 72 -11.90 -4.08 -9.17
C ALA A 72 -12.33 -2.97 -10.13
N LYS A 73 -13.42 -2.24 -9.77
CA LYS A 73 -13.96 -1.13 -10.57
C LYS A 73 -12.90 -0.10 -10.98
N ARG A 74 -11.98 0.20 -10.07
CA ARG A 74 -10.82 1.08 -10.27
C ARG A 74 -9.87 0.59 -11.36
N SER A 75 -9.55 -0.69 -11.36
CA SER A 75 -8.65 -1.27 -12.35
C SER A 75 -9.31 -1.27 -13.71
N ARG A 76 -10.57 -1.68 -13.82
CA ARG A 76 -11.32 -1.62 -15.09
C ARG A 76 -11.34 -0.22 -15.70
N ALA A 77 -11.58 0.82 -14.89
CA ALA A 77 -11.57 2.20 -15.36
C ALA A 77 -10.18 2.63 -15.84
N VAL A 78 -9.12 2.28 -15.12
CA VAL A 78 -7.74 2.59 -15.52
C VAL A 78 -7.32 1.80 -16.76
N TYR A 79 -7.72 0.54 -16.86
CA TYR A 79 -7.36 -0.33 -17.98
C TYR A 79 -8.00 0.18 -19.27
N ALA A 80 -9.26 0.61 -19.22
CA ALA A 80 -9.95 1.23 -20.36
C ALA A 80 -9.20 2.47 -20.90
N VAL A 81 -8.55 3.25 -20.03
CA VAL A 81 -7.75 4.40 -20.45
C VAL A 81 -6.35 3.97 -20.92
N ALA A 82 -5.74 3.02 -20.23
CA ALA A 82 -4.37 2.58 -20.46
C ALA A 82 -4.22 1.74 -21.73
N GLU A 83 -5.19 0.90 -22.08
CA GLU A 83 -5.17 0.03 -23.26
C GLU A 83 -5.25 0.81 -24.57
N GLU A 84 -5.93 1.96 -24.58
CA GLU A 84 -6.00 2.83 -25.76
C GLU A 84 -4.84 3.84 -25.82
N ALA A 85 -4.05 3.94 -24.76
CA ALA A 85 -2.96 4.90 -24.68
C ALA A 85 -1.74 4.45 -25.48
N LYS A 86 -1.08 5.42 -26.14
CA LYS A 86 0.16 5.13 -26.88
C LYS A 86 1.33 4.82 -25.94
N PHE A 87 1.34 5.44 -24.76
CA PHE A 87 2.40 5.29 -23.78
C PHE A 87 1.81 5.17 -22.37
N LEU A 88 2.26 4.17 -21.63
CA LEU A 88 1.84 3.89 -20.26
C LEU A 88 3.07 3.86 -19.34
N ILE A 89 3.00 4.60 -18.24
CA ILE A 89 3.99 4.56 -17.17
C ILE A 89 3.28 4.16 -15.87
N LEU A 90 3.76 3.08 -15.27
CA LEU A 90 3.29 2.62 -13.97
C LEU A 90 4.36 2.93 -12.91
N ILE A 91 3.99 3.67 -11.87
CA ILE A 91 4.89 4.08 -10.79
C ILE A 91 4.40 3.45 -9.49
N SER A 92 5.31 2.86 -8.71
CA SER A 92 5.00 2.33 -7.38
C SER A 92 6.27 2.26 -6.54
N GLY A 93 6.19 2.71 -5.29
CA GLY A 93 7.27 2.50 -4.31
C GLY A 93 7.34 1.05 -3.81
N THR A 94 6.22 0.32 -3.90
CA THR A 94 6.06 -1.05 -3.42
C THR A 94 5.39 -1.91 -4.52
N PRO A 95 6.14 -2.35 -5.54
CA PRO A 95 5.55 -3.06 -6.68
C PRO A 95 4.98 -4.43 -6.27
N VAL A 96 5.61 -5.14 -5.34
CA VAL A 96 5.13 -6.46 -4.87
C VAL A 96 4.65 -6.31 -3.42
N LEU A 97 3.38 -6.60 -3.17
CA LEU A 97 2.80 -6.57 -1.82
C LEU A 97 2.83 -7.97 -1.18
N ASN A 98 2.18 -8.95 -1.79
CA ASN A 98 2.08 -10.30 -1.22
C ASN A 98 2.70 -11.39 -2.10
N SER A 99 2.41 -11.35 -3.40
CA SER A 99 2.93 -12.31 -4.38
C SER A 99 3.30 -11.58 -5.66
N ALA A 100 4.41 -11.98 -6.29
CA ALA A 100 4.79 -11.44 -7.59
C ALA A 100 3.74 -11.76 -8.69
N MET A 101 2.86 -12.74 -8.46
CA MET A 101 1.74 -13.03 -9.36
C MET A 101 0.74 -11.86 -9.41
N GLU A 102 0.59 -11.10 -8.33
CA GLU A 102 -0.29 -9.94 -8.30
C GLU A 102 0.14 -8.83 -9.29
N LEU A 103 1.38 -8.87 -9.78
CA LEU A 103 1.87 -7.95 -10.80
C LEU A 103 1.45 -8.34 -12.21
N PHE A 104 1.07 -9.61 -12.45
CA PHE A 104 0.80 -10.11 -13.81
C PHE A 104 -0.16 -9.21 -14.60
N PRO A 105 -1.30 -8.75 -14.03
CA PRO A 105 -2.21 -7.86 -14.76
C PRO A 105 -1.55 -6.55 -15.21
N LEU A 106 -0.70 -5.96 -14.35
CA LEU A 106 0.02 -4.73 -14.67
C LEU A 106 1.11 -4.97 -15.71
N LEU A 107 1.77 -6.12 -15.66
CA LEU A 107 2.77 -6.50 -16.65
C LEU A 107 2.14 -6.73 -18.02
N ARG A 108 0.94 -7.33 -18.07
CA ARG A 108 0.22 -7.56 -19.31
C ARG A 108 -0.27 -6.27 -19.97
N LEU A 109 -0.56 -5.23 -19.17
CA LEU A 109 -0.81 -3.88 -19.70
C LEU A 109 0.44 -3.25 -20.33
N LEU A 110 1.63 -3.54 -19.79
CA LEU A 110 2.89 -3.00 -20.30
C LEU A 110 3.46 -3.81 -21.49
N ASP A 111 3.26 -5.13 -21.48
CA ASP A 111 3.72 -6.04 -22.53
C ASP A 111 2.59 -7.02 -22.90
N SER A 112 1.84 -6.66 -23.95
CA SER A 112 0.72 -7.46 -24.47
C SER A 112 1.15 -8.80 -25.08
N ARG A 113 2.46 -9.02 -25.29
CA ARG A 113 3.01 -10.30 -25.78
C ARG A 113 3.15 -11.35 -24.69
N LEU A 114 2.96 -10.97 -23.43
CA LEU A 114 2.94 -11.94 -22.34
C LEU A 114 1.86 -13.00 -22.59
N PRO A 115 2.12 -14.26 -22.23
CA PRO A 115 1.11 -15.29 -22.32
C PRO A 115 -0.03 -15.02 -21.33
N ASP A 116 -1.10 -15.80 -21.42
CA ASP A 116 -2.20 -15.73 -20.47
C ASP A 116 -1.74 -15.99 -19.02
N GLU A 117 -2.60 -15.63 -18.08
CA GLU A 117 -2.30 -15.72 -16.64
C GLU A 117 -1.92 -17.13 -16.21
N SER A 118 -2.58 -18.15 -16.75
CA SER A 118 -2.33 -19.55 -16.39
C SER A 118 -0.95 -19.98 -16.86
N THR A 119 -0.63 -19.73 -18.14
CA THR A 119 0.68 -20.06 -18.71
C THR A 119 1.82 -19.31 -18.01
N PHE A 120 1.63 -18.03 -17.69
CA PHE A 120 2.59 -17.26 -16.91
C PHE A 120 2.76 -17.82 -15.50
N GLY A 121 1.63 -18.12 -14.83
CA GLY A 121 1.56 -18.76 -13.52
C GLY A 121 2.36 -20.06 -13.47
N HIS A 122 2.04 -21.00 -14.37
CA HIS A 122 2.70 -22.31 -14.46
C HIS A 122 4.20 -22.23 -14.78
N ARG A 123 4.67 -21.18 -15.46
CA ARG A 123 6.10 -20.98 -15.73
C ARG A 123 6.86 -20.49 -14.51
N TYR A 124 6.29 -19.52 -13.79
CA TYR A 124 7.01 -18.76 -12.77
C TYR A 124 6.66 -19.13 -11.32
N PHE A 125 5.52 -19.76 -11.07
CA PHE A 125 5.00 -20.07 -9.73
C PHE A 125 4.62 -21.53 -9.57
N ARG A 126 4.75 -22.07 -8.36
CA ARG A 126 4.24 -23.41 -8.05
C ARG A 126 2.74 -23.35 -7.86
N SER A 127 2.05 -24.44 -8.16
CA SER A 127 0.63 -24.59 -7.82
C SER A 127 0.51 -25.21 -6.42
N LYS A 128 -0.19 -24.54 -5.50
CA LYS A 128 -0.64 -25.11 -4.21
C LYS A 128 -2.15 -25.19 -4.25
N ASN A 129 -2.72 -26.38 -4.06
CA ASN A 129 -4.16 -26.52 -3.88
C ASN A 129 -4.52 -26.01 -2.49
N ASN A 130 -5.55 -25.18 -2.38
CA ASN A 130 -6.15 -24.84 -1.10
C ASN A 130 -7.09 -25.96 -0.63
N ALA A 131 -7.53 -25.86 0.62
CA ALA A 131 -8.51 -26.72 1.28
C ALA A 131 -9.75 -27.04 0.43
N PHE A 132 -10.17 -26.08 -0.40
CA PHE A 132 -11.38 -26.14 -1.23
C PHE A 132 -11.10 -26.66 -2.65
N GLY A 133 -9.93 -27.24 -2.91
CA GLY A 133 -9.54 -27.78 -4.21
C GLY A 133 -9.26 -26.74 -5.29
N LYS A 134 -9.19 -25.44 -4.95
CA LYS A 134 -8.74 -24.38 -5.87
C LYS A 134 -7.23 -24.28 -5.84
N SER A 135 -6.62 -24.30 -7.03
CA SER A 135 -5.18 -24.05 -7.18
C SER A 135 -4.88 -22.56 -6.98
N ASN A 136 -3.98 -22.26 -6.04
CA ASN A 136 -3.38 -20.95 -5.82
C ASN A 136 -1.90 -20.97 -6.20
N TRP A 137 -1.38 -19.85 -6.67
CA TRP A 137 0.05 -19.69 -6.98
C TRP A 137 0.86 -19.50 -5.71
N ALA A 138 1.88 -20.33 -5.50
CA ALA A 138 2.73 -20.34 -4.32
C ALA A 138 4.21 -20.29 -4.70
N GLY A 139 4.89 -19.22 -4.25
CA GLY A 139 6.35 -19.07 -4.37
C GLY A 139 6.89 -19.01 -5.81
N PRO A 140 7.97 -18.26 -6.06
CA PRO A 140 8.62 -18.30 -7.36
C PRO A 140 9.38 -19.62 -7.54
N GLN A 141 9.29 -20.24 -8.72
CA GLN A 141 10.10 -21.40 -9.12
C GLN A 141 11.20 -21.05 -10.13
N ARG A 142 11.09 -19.88 -10.79
CA ARG A 142 12.09 -19.33 -11.71
C ARG A 142 12.41 -17.89 -11.36
N GLU A 143 12.87 -17.68 -10.13
CA GLU A 143 13.05 -16.35 -9.55
C GLU A 143 14.02 -15.48 -10.35
N LEU A 144 15.17 -16.00 -10.77
CA LEU A 144 16.17 -15.23 -11.51
C LEU A 144 15.65 -14.74 -12.87
N GLU A 145 14.95 -15.61 -13.60
CA GLU A 145 14.32 -15.27 -14.89
C GLU A 145 13.26 -14.19 -14.69
N LEU A 146 12.37 -14.38 -13.71
CA LEU A 146 11.31 -13.41 -13.39
C LEU A 146 11.90 -12.07 -12.94
N HIS A 147 12.90 -12.09 -12.06
CA HIS A 147 13.60 -10.88 -11.58
C HIS A 147 14.24 -10.10 -12.73
N THR A 148 14.90 -10.80 -13.65
CA THR A 148 15.52 -10.20 -14.83
C THR A 148 14.47 -9.55 -15.72
N TYR A 149 13.37 -10.25 -15.99
CA TYR A 149 12.26 -9.71 -16.75
C TYR A 149 11.66 -8.45 -16.11
N LEU A 150 11.39 -8.49 -14.80
CA LEU A 150 10.77 -7.39 -14.07
C LEU A 150 11.65 -6.13 -13.97
N PHE A 151 12.94 -6.29 -13.62
CA PHE A 151 13.79 -5.15 -13.25
C PHE A 151 14.89 -4.80 -14.26
N HIS A 152 15.10 -5.62 -15.28
CA HIS A 152 16.06 -5.32 -16.35
C HIS A 152 15.40 -5.09 -17.71
N LYS A 153 14.21 -5.66 -17.94
CA LYS A 153 13.48 -5.48 -19.21
C LYS A 153 12.35 -4.45 -19.12
N ILE A 154 11.56 -4.48 -18.05
CA ILE A 154 10.33 -3.67 -17.94
C ILE A 154 10.49 -2.48 -17.01
N GLY A 155 11.00 -2.72 -15.80
CA GLY A 155 11.02 -1.73 -14.72
C GLY A 155 12.40 -1.19 -14.44
N ILE A 156 12.46 -0.01 -13.83
CA ILE A 156 13.66 0.55 -13.22
C ILE A 156 13.42 0.59 -11.71
N ARG A 157 14.31 -0.03 -10.93
CA ARG A 157 14.27 0.00 -9.47
C ARG A 157 15.63 0.42 -8.94
N ARG A 158 15.64 1.42 -8.04
CA ARG A 158 16.84 1.87 -7.33
C ARG A 158 16.58 1.78 -5.83
N LYS A 159 17.58 1.34 -5.06
CA LYS A 159 17.49 1.42 -3.61
C LYS A 159 18.04 2.75 -3.13
N LYS A 160 17.58 3.22 -1.96
CA LYS A 160 18.12 4.45 -1.36
C LYS A 160 19.62 4.35 -1.08
N GLU A 161 20.12 3.17 -0.71
CA GLU A 161 21.56 2.92 -0.51
C GLU A 161 22.40 3.15 -1.79
N ASP A 162 21.83 2.89 -2.96
CA ASP A 162 22.53 3.06 -4.25
C ASP A 162 22.65 4.55 -4.65
N VAL A 163 21.70 5.39 -4.24
CA VAL A 163 21.55 6.76 -4.76
C VAL A 163 21.74 7.86 -3.70
N LEU A 164 21.50 7.58 -2.43
CA LEU A 164 21.51 8.55 -1.33
C LEU A 164 22.54 8.14 -0.26
N LYS A 165 23.83 8.17 -0.65
CA LYS A 165 24.97 7.79 0.21
C LYS A 165 25.21 8.73 1.40
N GLN A 166 24.53 9.87 1.44
CA GLN A 166 24.68 10.89 2.49
C GLN A 166 23.81 10.62 3.74
N LEU A 167 22.87 9.67 3.67
CA LEU A 167 22.02 9.34 4.82
C LEU A 167 22.74 8.36 5.75
N PRO A 168 22.68 8.57 7.08
CA PRO A 168 23.21 7.62 8.04
C PRO A 168 22.49 6.27 7.93
N ALA A 169 23.19 5.20 8.31
CA ALA A 169 22.63 3.84 8.27
C ALA A 169 21.35 3.75 9.11
N LYS A 170 20.32 3.08 8.55
CA LYS A 170 19.05 2.85 9.27
C LYS A 170 19.28 1.87 10.42
N ARG A 171 19.13 2.33 11.66
CA ARG A 171 19.11 1.46 12.84
C ARG A 171 17.71 0.89 13.04
N ARG A 172 17.61 -0.43 13.21
CA ARG A 172 16.38 -1.11 13.64
C ARG A 172 16.65 -1.71 15.02
N GLN A 173 15.73 -1.51 15.95
CA GLN A 173 15.82 -2.08 17.29
C GLN A 173 14.46 -2.62 17.67
N THR A 174 14.44 -3.88 18.10
CA THR A 174 13.26 -4.49 18.71
C THR A 174 13.34 -4.25 20.21
N ILE A 175 12.30 -3.65 20.78
CA ILE A 175 12.20 -3.43 22.22
C ILE A 175 11.43 -4.60 22.81
N LEU A 176 12.10 -5.38 23.65
CA LEU A 176 11.48 -6.49 24.37
C LEU A 176 10.75 -5.94 25.59
N LEU A 177 9.46 -6.24 25.71
CA LEU A 177 8.65 -5.81 26.86
C LEU A 177 8.73 -6.88 27.96
N LYS A 178 8.92 -6.45 29.21
CA LYS A 178 8.97 -7.37 30.35
C LYS A 178 7.55 -7.76 30.78
N GLU A 179 7.38 -9.02 31.17
CA GLU A 179 6.10 -9.57 31.62
C GLU A 179 5.46 -8.74 32.74
N ALA A 180 6.23 -8.32 33.75
CA ALA A 180 5.75 -7.54 34.88
C ALA A 180 5.11 -6.18 34.51
N THR A 181 5.40 -5.66 33.31
CA THR A 181 4.84 -4.39 32.82
C THR A 181 3.57 -4.57 31.98
N CYS A 182 3.32 -5.80 31.53
CA CYS A 182 2.22 -6.18 30.65
C CYS A 182 0.99 -6.59 31.49
N GLY A 183 -0.16 -5.95 31.28
CA GLY A 183 -1.35 -6.09 32.15
C GLY A 183 -2.21 -7.35 31.94
N LEU A 184 -1.69 -8.40 31.29
CA LEU A 184 -2.35 -9.71 31.17
C LEU A 184 -1.42 -10.78 31.71
N SER A 185 -1.98 -11.88 32.22
CA SER A 185 -1.16 -13.04 32.57
C SER A 185 -0.56 -13.61 31.28
N TRP A 186 0.74 -13.92 31.30
CA TRP A 186 1.41 -14.56 30.17
C TRP A 186 0.71 -15.86 29.75
N GLN A 187 0.01 -16.52 30.68
CA GLN A 187 -0.82 -17.70 30.44
C GLN A 187 -1.95 -17.45 29.42
N GLU A 188 -2.62 -16.30 29.45
CA GLU A 188 -3.67 -15.97 28.47
C GLU A 188 -3.11 -15.76 27.06
N LEU A 189 -1.91 -15.17 26.96
CA LEU A 189 -1.22 -15.00 25.68
C LEU A 189 -0.71 -16.33 25.14
N MET A 190 -0.14 -17.19 25.98
CA MET A 190 0.34 -18.52 25.57
C MET A 190 -0.83 -19.42 25.17
N ALA A 191 -1.94 -19.42 25.92
CA ALA A 191 -3.14 -20.18 25.57
C ALA A 191 -3.74 -19.73 24.23
N LEU A 192 -3.67 -18.43 23.94
CA LEU A 192 -4.08 -17.89 22.66
C LEU A 192 -3.10 -18.28 21.53
N GLU A 193 -1.80 -18.23 21.78
CA GLU A 193 -0.76 -18.67 20.83
C GLU A 193 -0.95 -20.15 20.48
N GLU A 194 -1.14 -21.00 21.48
CA GLU A 194 -1.42 -22.43 21.32
C GLU A 194 -2.72 -22.66 20.53
N ARG A 195 -3.78 -21.89 20.78
CA ARG A 195 -5.03 -22.01 20.00
C ARG A 195 -4.88 -21.55 18.55
N LEU A 196 -4.06 -20.54 18.28
CA LEU A 196 -3.85 -19.99 16.93
C LEU A 196 -2.89 -20.82 16.09
N PHE A 197 -1.85 -21.37 16.71
CA PHE A 197 -0.74 -22.02 16.02
C PHE A 197 -0.60 -23.51 16.33
N GLY A 198 -1.27 -24.02 17.37
CA GLY A 198 -1.23 -25.43 17.79
C GLY A 198 -2.19 -26.35 17.03
N ASN A 199 -3.29 -25.81 16.48
CA ASN A 199 -4.26 -26.54 15.63
C ASN A 199 -4.40 -25.87 14.26
N ALA A 200 -3.29 -25.79 13.51
CA ALA A 200 -3.32 -25.32 12.13
C ALA A 200 -3.88 -26.41 11.19
N ASP A 201 -5.17 -26.73 11.30
CA ASP A 201 -5.88 -27.34 10.18
C ASP A 201 -6.09 -26.23 9.13
N GLU A 202 -5.51 -26.40 7.93
CA GLU A 202 -5.49 -25.40 6.85
C GLU A 202 -6.90 -25.05 6.27
N ASN A 203 -7.98 -25.58 6.86
CA ASN A 203 -9.32 -25.65 6.26
C ASN A 203 -10.34 -24.61 6.74
N GLU A 204 -10.03 -23.74 7.72
CA GLU A 204 -11.01 -22.75 8.25
C GLU A 204 -10.50 -21.29 8.19
N GLU A 205 -10.43 -20.72 6.98
CA GLU A 205 -9.96 -19.34 6.77
C GLU A 205 -10.77 -18.27 7.54
N ASP A 206 -12.08 -18.45 7.72
CA ASP A 206 -12.93 -17.47 8.42
C ASP A 206 -12.86 -17.60 9.95
N PHE A 207 -12.75 -18.81 10.49
CA PHE A 207 -12.51 -19.05 11.93
C PHE A 207 -11.14 -18.47 12.35
N ALA A 208 -10.12 -18.69 11.51
CA ALA A 208 -8.78 -18.14 11.72
C ALA A 208 -8.78 -16.59 11.74
N ARG A 209 -9.60 -15.93 10.91
CA ARG A 209 -9.67 -14.46 10.89
C ARG A 209 -10.23 -13.86 12.17
N GLU A 210 -11.32 -14.42 12.71
CA GLU A 210 -11.90 -13.93 13.96
C GLU A 210 -10.94 -14.11 15.13
N GLU A 211 -10.31 -15.28 15.25
CA GLU A 211 -9.35 -15.57 16.30
C GLU A 211 -8.10 -14.68 16.18
N VAL A 212 -7.58 -14.47 14.96
CA VAL A 212 -6.48 -13.51 14.72
C VAL A 212 -6.88 -12.09 15.14
N GLN A 213 -8.11 -11.63 14.86
CA GLN A 213 -8.56 -10.32 15.31
C GLN A 213 -8.69 -10.23 16.83
N ARG A 214 -9.19 -11.28 17.51
CA ARG A 214 -9.22 -11.36 18.97
C ARG A 214 -7.80 -11.30 19.54
N ALA A 215 -6.88 -12.02 18.93
CA ALA A 215 -5.48 -12.04 19.31
C ALA A 215 -4.82 -10.67 19.23
N LEU A 216 -4.98 -9.99 18.09
CA LEU A 216 -4.46 -8.64 17.88
C LEU A 216 -5.02 -7.64 18.90
N LYS A 217 -6.30 -7.75 19.27
CA LYS A 217 -6.91 -6.94 20.32
C LYS A 217 -6.32 -7.26 21.69
N LEU A 218 -6.10 -8.54 22.01
CA LEU A 218 -5.53 -8.96 23.29
C LEU A 218 -4.10 -8.42 23.43
N VAL A 219 -3.24 -8.69 22.45
CA VAL A 219 -1.86 -8.19 22.37
C VAL A 219 -1.82 -6.66 22.51
N MET A 220 -2.76 -5.96 21.87
CA MET A 220 -2.87 -4.51 22.00
C MET A 220 -3.13 -4.08 23.45
N LYS A 221 -4.11 -4.69 24.13
CA LYS A 221 -4.40 -4.40 25.55
C LYS A 221 -3.18 -4.68 26.43
N THR A 222 -2.47 -5.78 26.18
CA THR A 222 -1.31 -6.19 26.98
C THR A 222 -0.18 -5.17 26.91
N LYS A 223 0.16 -4.72 25.71
CA LYS A 223 1.28 -3.81 25.48
C LYS A 223 0.92 -2.32 25.66
N MET A 224 -0.36 -1.99 25.82
CA MET A 224 -0.84 -0.61 25.83
C MET A 224 -0.09 0.24 26.85
N ARG A 225 -0.06 -0.22 28.11
CA ARG A 225 0.65 0.48 29.20
C ARG A 225 2.13 0.63 28.90
N CYS A 226 2.81 -0.46 28.54
CA CYS A 226 4.23 -0.46 28.22
C CYS A 226 4.59 0.51 27.08
N CYS A 227 3.76 0.57 26.04
CA CYS A 227 3.99 1.50 24.93
C CYS A 227 3.78 2.95 25.36
N CYS A 228 2.78 3.25 26.19
CA CYS A 228 2.58 4.59 26.73
C CYS A 228 3.76 5.03 27.60
N ASP A 229 4.25 4.15 28.47
CA ASP A 229 5.41 4.41 29.32
C ASP A 229 6.69 4.61 28.47
N TYR A 230 6.92 3.76 27.48
CA TYR A 230 8.04 3.92 26.55
C TYR A 230 8.00 5.24 25.77
N VAL A 231 6.81 5.67 25.33
CA VAL A 231 6.68 6.97 24.63
C VAL A 231 6.98 8.13 25.56
N LYS A 232 6.60 8.07 26.85
CA LYS A 232 7.02 9.07 27.85
C LYS A 232 8.53 9.07 28.01
N ASP A 233 9.15 7.90 28.18
CA ASP A 233 10.61 7.79 28.31
C ASP A 233 11.33 8.41 27.11
N LEU A 234 10.85 8.19 25.88
CA LEU A 234 11.44 8.81 24.67
C LEU A 234 11.37 10.33 24.70
N LEU A 235 10.29 10.89 25.25
CA LEU A 235 10.09 12.33 25.38
C LEU A 235 10.95 12.94 26.47
N ASP A 236 11.02 12.28 27.63
CA ASP A 236 11.83 12.71 28.76
C ASP A 236 13.33 12.67 28.41
N ASN A 237 13.74 11.72 27.55
CA ASN A 237 15.09 11.65 27.00
C ASN A 237 15.36 12.66 25.85
N GLY A 238 14.42 13.56 25.56
CA GLY A 238 14.63 14.68 24.64
C GLY A 238 14.59 14.34 23.15
N ILE A 239 13.98 13.23 22.75
CA ILE A 239 13.80 12.92 21.33
C ILE A 239 12.77 13.88 20.73
N GLY A 240 13.26 14.90 20.00
CA GLY A 240 12.45 16.05 19.60
C GLY A 240 11.34 15.79 18.57
N LYS A 241 11.51 14.82 17.64
CA LYS A 241 10.48 14.47 16.64
C LYS A 241 10.53 12.98 16.31
N PHE A 242 9.39 12.32 16.35
CA PHE A 242 9.25 10.92 15.94
C PHE A 242 7.84 10.65 15.40
N LEU A 243 7.71 9.52 14.69
CA LEU A 243 6.44 9.04 14.14
C LEU A 243 6.01 7.78 14.91
N LEU A 244 4.76 7.76 15.38
CA LEU A 244 4.15 6.60 16.00
C LEU A 244 3.13 6.00 15.03
N PHE A 245 3.27 4.70 14.78
CA PHE A 245 2.31 3.94 13.99
C PHE A 245 1.57 2.97 14.91
N ALA A 246 0.26 2.91 14.79
CA ALA A 246 -0.58 1.98 15.53
C ALA A 246 -1.75 1.49 14.66
N HIS A 247 -2.14 0.24 14.84
CA HIS A 247 -3.26 -0.37 14.09
C HIS A 247 -4.63 -0.08 14.72
N HIS A 248 -4.71 -0.09 16.06
CA HIS A 248 -5.98 0.03 16.79
C HIS A 248 -6.21 1.47 17.23
N ARG A 249 -7.42 2.01 17.01
CA ARG A 249 -7.83 3.32 17.53
C ARG A 249 -7.66 3.43 19.04
N ALA A 250 -8.07 2.40 19.79
CA ALA A 250 -7.90 2.37 21.25
C ALA A 250 -6.44 2.54 21.70
N MET A 251 -5.47 2.03 20.93
CA MET A 251 -4.05 2.25 21.19
C MET A 251 -3.64 3.70 20.91
N MET A 252 -4.14 4.28 19.82
CA MET A 252 -3.91 5.69 19.49
C MET A 252 -4.53 6.61 20.54
N ASP A 253 -5.72 6.30 21.04
CA ASP A 253 -6.41 7.05 22.10
C ASP A 253 -5.61 7.02 23.42
N ALA A 254 -5.06 5.85 23.78
CA ALA A 254 -4.22 5.69 24.98
C ALA A 254 -2.89 6.46 24.87
N LEU A 255 -2.24 6.39 23.70
CA LEU A 255 -1.03 7.17 23.41
C LEU A 255 -1.34 8.66 23.41
N GLU A 256 -2.46 9.09 22.84
CA GLU A 256 -2.89 10.49 22.83
C GLU A 256 -3.12 11.00 24.26
N SER A 257 -3.84 10.24 25.09
CA SER A 257 -4.08 10.58 26.50
C SER A 257 -2.78 10.73 27.29
N THR A 258 -1.77 9.93 26.96
CA THR A 258 -0.42 10.00 27.53
C THR A 258 0.29 11.30 27.17
N LEU A 259 0.00 11.86 25.99
CA LEU A 259 0.60 13.11 25.48
C LEU A 259 -0.14 14.38 25.97
N GLN A 260 -1.37 14.25 26.49
CA GLN A 260 -2.26 15.38 26.82
C GLN A 260 -1.79 16.31 27.96
N GLY A 261 -0.63 16.05 28.58
CA GLY A 261 0.05 16.97 29.50
C GLY A 261 1.22 17.73 28.83
N PRO A 262 2.42 17.10 28.75
CA PRO A 262 3.66 17.77 28.37
C PRO A 262 3.72 18.28 26.92
N LEU A 263 2.83 17.81 26.03
CA LEU A 263 2.84 18.11 24.60
C LEU A 263 1.48 18.48 24.03
N ARG A 264 0.55 18.95 24.88
CA ARG A 264 -0.79 19.35 24.43
C ARG A 264 -0.68 20.35 23.26
N GLY A 265 -1.23 19.97 22.10
CA GLY A 265 -1.20 20.77 20.87
C GLY A 265 0.09 20.68 20.02
N ARG A 266 1.06 19.83 20.39
CA ARG A 266 2.34 19.65 19.66
C ARG A 266 2.45 18.32 18.91
N TYR A 267 1.33 17.62 18.70
CA TYR A 267 1.28 16.40 17.90
C TYR A 267 0.18 16.49 16.85
N ILE A 268 0.28 15.66 15.81
CA ILE A 268 -0.71 15.49 14.76
C ILE A 268 -1.17 14.03 14.79
N ARG A 269 -2.49 13.81 14.85
CA ARG A 269 -3.10 12.49 14.75
C ARG A 269 -3.80 12.35 13.41
N ILE A 270 -3.50 11.27 12.70
CA ILE A 270 -4.16 10.90 11.44
C ILE A 270 -4.70 9.48 11.62
N ASP A 271 -6.01 9.30 11.46
CA ASP A 271 -6.66 7.99 11.48
C ASP A 271 -7.82 7.92 10.48
N GLY A 272 -8.54 6.79 10.45
CA GLY A 272 -9.64 6.58 9.50
C GLY A 272 -10.86 7.49 9.67
N SER A 273 -10.89 8.37 10.68
CA SER A 273 -11.94 9.39 10.88
C SER A 273 -11.49 10.78 10.45
N THR A 274 -10.21 10.98 10.17
CA THR A 274 -9.69 12.27 9.71
C THR A 274 -10.27 12.59 8.33
N ASN A 275 -10.94 13.75 8.23
CA ASN A 275 -11.58 14.18 6.99
C ASN A 275 -10.53 14.54 5.94
N GLN A 276 -10.72 14.14 4.68
CA GLN A 276 -9.75 14.36 3.59
C GLN A 276 -9.84 15.77 2.97
N LYS A 277 -10.30 16.77 3.74
CA LYS A 277 -10.46 18.14 3.23
C LYS A 277 -9.12 18.83 3.05
#